data_AF-A0A5J5VKR5-F1
#
_entry.id   AF-A0A5J5VKR5-F1
#
_cell.length_a   1.000
_cell.length_b   1.000
_cell.length_c   1.000
_cell.angle_alpha   90.00
_cell.angle_beta   90.00
_cell.angle_gamma   90.00
#
_symmetry.space_group_name_H-M   'P 1'
#
loop_
_entity.id
_entity.type
_entity.pdbx_description
1 polymer ?
#
loop_
_entity_poly.entity_id
_entity_poly.type
_entity_poly.pdbx_seq_one_letter_code
_entity_poly.pdbx_strand_id
1 'polypeptide(L)'
;MQYGDIALSKDAHFAYFGTNPANDNFTFVDVDSLQPPTAVVNQRDADLVYILEKAPEGSAQKTEAQKQLVEIMSCRMRIDYSVKLIGMLLFERGPEVLSTV
;
A
#
# COMPACT_ATOMS: atom_id res chain seq x y z
N MET A 1 -9.53 10.82 2.44
CA MET A 1 -9.50 12.01 3.31
C MET A 1 -8.98 13.19 2.49
N GLN A 2 -9.50 14.40 2.71
CA GLN A 2 -9.01 15.64 2.10
C GLN A 2 -8.69 16.63 3.22
N TYR A 3 -7.69 17.49 3.02
CA TYR A 3 -7.16 18.39 4.04
C TYR A 3 -6.78 19.75 3.43
N GLY A 4 -6.68 20.78 4.25
CA GLY A 4 -6.32 22.14 3.80
C GLY A 4 -7.53 22.93 3.28
N ASP A 5 -7.31 23.78 2.28
CA ASP A 5 -8.40 24.53 1.66
C ASP A 5 -9.19 23.63 0.70
N ILE A 6 -10.30 23.10 1.22
CA ILE A 6 -11.18 22.19 0.50
C ILE A 6 -11.90 22.91 -0.66
N ALA A 7 -12.00 24.25 -0.65
CA ALA A 7 -12.63 24.97 -1.75
C ALA A 7 -11.91 24.74 -3.09
N LEU A 8 -10.59 24.52 -3.04
CA LEU A 8 -9.76 24.19 -4.21
C LEU A 8 -10.18 22.88 -4.90
N SER A 9 -10.86 21.97 -4.19
CA SER A 9 -11.33 20.71 -4.80
C SER A 9 -12.45 20.93 -5.82
N LYS A 10 -13.03 22.13 -5.89
CA LYS A 10 -14.09 22.49 -6.85
C LYS A 10 -13.53 23.04 -8.16
N ASP A 11 -12.24 23.36 -8.18
CA ASP A 11 -11.58 23.84 -9.38
C ASP A 11 -11.52 22.72 -10.43
N ALA A 12 -11.55 23.12 -11.70
CA ALA A 12 -11.38 22.18 -12.78
C ALA A 12 -9.95 21.59 -12.77
N HIS A 13 -9.84 20.27 -12.98
CA HIS A 13 -8.55 19.55 -12.90
C HIS A 13 -7.48 20.11 -13.84
N PHE A 14 -7.87 20.72 -14.96
CA PHE A 14 -6.93 21.32 -15.91
C PHE A 14 -6.15 22.50 -15.34
N ALA A 15 -6.65 23.15 -14.28
CA ALA A 15 -5.92 24.21 -13.59
C ALA A 15 -4.65 23.69 -12.90
N TYR A 16 -4.57 22.38 -12.63
CA TYR A 16 -3.45 21.74 -11.96
C TYR A 16 -2.63 20.85 -12.89
N PHE A 17 -3.28 20.10 -13.79
CA PHE A 17 -2.63 19.11 -14.66
C PHE A 17 -2.52 19.56 -16.13
N GLY A 18 -3.10 20.71 -16.49
CA GLY A 18 -3.27 21.14 -17.87
C GLY A 18 -4.35 20.33 -18.61
N THR A 19 -4.40 20.46 -19.93
CA THR A 19 -5.29 19.67 -20.80
C THR A 19 -4.49 18.94 -21.87
N ASN A 20 -4.99 17.76 -22.26
CA ASN A 20 -4.52 17.04 -23.42
C ASN A 20 -5.52 17.28 -24.56
N PRO A 21 -5.15 17.98 -25.66
CA PRO A 21 -6.06 18.25 -26.78
C PRO A 21 -6.69 17.00 -27.41
N ALA A 22 -6.03 15.84 -27.30
CA ALA A 22 -6.60 14.56 -27.75
C ALA A 22 -7.85 14.15 -26.93
N ASN A 23 -8.08 14.77 -25.77
CA ASN A 23 -9.18 14.48 -24.86
C ASN A 23 -10.29 15.54 -24.87
N ASP A 24 -10.26 16.53 -25.76
CA ASP A 24 -11.21 17.66 -25.74
C ASP A 24 -12.68 17.26 -25.93
N ASN A 25 -12.96 16.10 -26.54
CA ASN A 25 -14.30 15.54 -26.70
C ASN A 25 -14.71 14.57 -25.58
N PHE A 26 -13.82 14.26 -24.62
CA PHE A 26 -14.13 13.43 -23.45
C PHE A 26 -14.80 14.31 -22.41
N THR A 27 -16.13 14.27 -22.39
CA THR A 27 -16.90 14.93 -21.34
C THR A 27 -16.90 14.06 -20.09
N PHE A 28 -16.80 14.71 -18.93
CA PHE A 28 -16.90 14.01 -17.64
C PHE A 28 -18.28 13.35 -17.54
N VAL A 29 -18.31 12.03 -17.37
CA VAL A 29 -19.53 11.25 -17.15
C VAL A 29 -19.58 10.93 -15.66
N ASP A 30 -20.66 11.33 -14.98
CA ASP A 30 -20.88 11.14 -13.52
C ASP A 30 -21.06 9.67 -13.11
N VAL A 31 -20.89 8.74 -14.06
CA VAL A 31 -21.09 7.31 -13.86
C VAL A 31 -19.74 6.62 -14.02
N ASP A 32 -19.18 6.18 -12.90
CA ASP A 32 -17.96 5.36 -12.85
C ASP A 32 -18.20 4.04 -13.60
N SER A 33 -17.91 4.05 -14.90
CA SER A 33 -17.98 2.86 -15.76
C SER A 33 -16.73 1.99 -15.68
N LEU A 34 -15.71 2.43 -14.94
CA LEU A 34 -14.48 1.69 -14.71
C LEU A 34 -14.63 0.82 -13.47
N GLN A 35 -14.81 -0.48 -13.67
CA GLN A 35 -14.66 -1.44 -12.59
C GLN A 35 -13.17 -1.53 -12.23
N PRO A 36 -12.76 -1.11 -11.02
CA PRO A 36 -11.37 -1.19 -10.63
C PRO A 36 -10.92 -2.67 -10.61
N PRO A 37 -9.61 -2.94 -10.78
CA PRO A 37 -9.07 -4.27 -10.59
C PRO A 37 -9.55 -4.85 -9.26
N THR A 38 -10.16 -6.03 -9.27
CA THR A 38 -10.67 -6.72 -8.08
C THR A 38 -9.55 -7.22 -7.17
N ALA A 39 -8.35 -7.44 -7.73
CA ALA A 39 -7.18 -7.85 -6.97
C ALA A 39 -6.46 -6.63 -6.40
N VAL A 40 -6.69 -6.37 -5.11
CA VAL A 40 -5.95 -5.37 -4.33
C VAL A 40 -5.03 -6.09 -3.37
N VAL A 41 -3.77 -5.70 -3.34
CA VAL A 41 -2.78 -6.18 -2.37
C VAL A 41 -2.45 -5.03 -1.43
N ASN A 42 -2.27 -5.33 -0.13
CA ASN A 42 -1.80 -4.32 0.82
C ASN A 42 -0.43 -3.81 0.37
N GLN A 43 -0.23 -2.49 0.33
CA GLN A 43 1.04 -1.90 -0.11
C GLN A 43 2.25 -2.42 0.70
N ARG A 44 2.06 -2.76 1.98
CA ARG A 44 3.11 -3.35 2.82
C ARG A 44 3.53 -4.75 2.37
N ASP A 45 2.65 -5.45 1.66
CA ASP A 45 2.86 -6.83 1.22
C ASP A 45 3.11 -6.93 -0.29
N ALA A 46 2.97 -5.84 -1.04
CA ALA A 46 3.18 -5.81 -2.49
C ALA A 46 4.56 -6.35 -2.89
N ASP A 47 5.62 -5.97 -2.16
CA ASP A 47 6.98 -6.45 -2.42
C ASP A 47 7.13 -7.95 -2.11
N LEU A 48 6.45 -8.45 -1.07
CA LEU A 48 6.48 -9.87 -0.70
C LEU A 48 5.78 -10.72 -1.78
N VAL A 49 4.63 -10.24 -2.28
CA VAL A 49 3.90 -10.87 -3.38
C VAL A 49 4.75 -10.87 -4.64
N TYR A 50 5.43 -9.76 -4.95
CA TYR A 50 6.34 -9.71 -6.10
C TYR A 50 7.45 -10.77 -6.03
N ILE A 51 8.10 -10.93 -4.86
CA ILE A 51 9.16 -11.93 -4.65
C ILE A 51 8.63 -13.35 -4.85
N LEU A 52 7.42 -13.64 -4.37
CA LEU A 52 6.78 -14.95 -4.49
C LEU A 52 6.38 -15.28 -5.93
N GLU A 53 5.77 -14.33 -6.64
CA GLU A 53 5.23 -14.54 -8.00
C GLU A 53 6.32 -14.63 -9.07
N LYS A 54 7.50 -14.06 -8.83
CA LYS A 54 8.56 -13.97 -9.85
C LYS A 54 9.48 -15.18 -9.92
N ALA A 55 9.38 -16.13 -8.99
CA ALA A 55 10.31 -17.25 -8.92
C ALA A 55 9.70 -18.56 -9.47
N PRO A 56 10.21 -19.10 -10.59
CA PRO A 56 9.68 -20.32 -11.19
C PRO A 56 9.77 -21.53 -10.25
N GLU A 57 8.77 -22.39 -10.29
CA GLU A 57 8.71 -23.58 -9.45
C GLU A 57 9.88 -24.54 -9.71
N GLY A 58 10.50 -25.05 -8.65
CA GLY A 58 11.67 -25.94 -8.73
C GLY A 58 13.00 -25.27 -9.12
N SER A 59 13.04 -23.95 -9.32
CA SER A 59 14.27 -23.23 -9.68
C SER A 59 15.15 -22.88 -8.48
N ALA A 60 16.46 -22.70 -8.71
CA ALA A 60 17.37 -22.12 -7.72
C ALA A 60 16.93 -20.71 -7.29
N GLN A 61 16.34 -19.94 -8.21
CA GLN A 61 15.77 -18.62 -7.94
C GLN A 61 14.63 -18.69 -6.92
N LYS A 62 13.82 -19.75 -6.91
CA LYS A 62 12.77 -19.96 -5.89
C LYS A 62 13.33 -20.23 -4.51
N THR A 63 14.44 -20.96 -4.42
CA THR A 63 15.11 -21.20 -3.14
C THR A 63 15.67 -19.90 -2.56
N GLU A 64 16.30 -19.08 -3.40
CA GLU A 64 16.81 -17.77 -2.99
C GLU A 64 15.67 -16.81 -2.62
N ALA A 65 14.60 -16.76 -3.41
CA ALA A 65 13.41 -15.96 -3.10
C ALA A 65 12.76 -16.36 -1.77
N GLN A 66 12.68 -17.67 -1.47
CA GLN A 66 12.18 -18.16 -0.19
C GLN A 66 13.08 -17.74 0.97
N LYS A 67 14.41 -17.83 0.80
CA LYS A 67 15.37 -17.35 1.80
C LYS A 67 15.19 -15.86 2.09
N GLN A 68 15.12 -15.05 1.03
CA GLN A 68 14.87 -13.60 1.15
C GLN A 68 13.54 -13.30 1.85
N LEU A 69 12.49 -14.05 1.54
CA LEU A 69 11.19 -13.90 2.19
C LEU A 69 11.30 -14.14 3.70
N VAL A 70 11.96 -15.22 4.12
CA VAL A 70 12.18 -15.55 5.54
C VAL A 70 12.97 -14.45 6.25
N GLU A 71 14.03 -13.93 5.61
CA GLU A 71 14.83 -12.84 6.18
C GLU A 71 14.01 -11.56 6.35
N ILE A 72 13.20 -11.18 5.36
CA ILE A 72 12.32 -10.00 5.43
C ILE A 72 11.27 -10.19 6.53
N MET A 73 10.60 -11.34 6.59
CA MET A 73 9.60 -11.63 7.62
C MET A 73 10.20 -11.62 9.03
N SER A 74 11.41 -12.19 9.20
CA SER A 74 12.14 -12.15 10.47
C SER A 74 12.48 -10.71 10.89
N CYS A 75 12.92 -9.88 9.94
CA CYS A 75 13.21 -8.48 10.21
C CYS A 75 11.95 -7.70 10.63
N ARG A 76 10.82 -7.89 9.93
CA ARG A 76 9.52 -7.28 10.29
C ARG A 76 9.08 -7.70 11.69
N MET A 77 9.11 -9.01 11.97
CA MET A 77 8.73 -9.55 13.28
C MET A 77 9.60 -8.98 14.41
N ARG A 78 10.91 -8.82 14.18
CA ARG A 78 11.81 -8.21 15.18
C ARG A 78 11.43 -6.76 15.49
N ILE A 79 11.07 -5.98 14.46
CA ILE A 79 10.63 -4.59 14.64
C ILE A 79 9.29 -4.55 15.38
N ASP A 80 8.32 -5.37 14.97
CA ASP A 80 7.01 -5.45 15.62
C ASP A 80 7.13 -5.82 17.10
N TYR A 81 7.98 -6.81 17.41
CA TYR A 81 8.29 -7.19 18.78
C TYR A 81 8.92 -6.03 19.58
N SER A 82 9.87 -5.31 18.98
CA SER A 82 10.55 -4.19 19.64
C SER A 82 9.56 -3.06 19.95
N VAL A 83 8.69 -2.70 19.00
CA VAL A 83 7.64 -1.69 19.21
C VAL A 83 6.65 -2.14 20.28
N LYS A 84 6.25 -3.41 20.26
CA LYS A 84 5.38 -3.99 21.29
C LYS A 84 6.01 -3.92 22.68
N LEU A 85 7.30 -4.26 22.80
CA LEU A 85 8.02 -4.19 24.07
C LEU A 85 8.12 -2.75 24.58
N ILE A 86 8.43 -1.79 23.72
CA ILE A 86 8.44 -0.36 24.07
C ILE A 86 7.05 0.08 24.57
N GLY A 87 6.00 -0.33 23.86
CA GLY A 87 4.62 -0.05 24.26
C GLY A 87 4.28 -0.61 25.64
N MET A 88 4.68 -1.85 25.92
CA MET A 88 4.52 -2.50 27.23
C MET A 88 5.27 -1.76 28.36
N LEU A 89 6.48 -1.29 28.08
CA LEU A 89 7.32 -0.65 29.09
C LEU A 89 6.88 0.77 29.42
N LEU A 90 6.39 1.52 28.43
CA LEU A 90 6.09 2.94 28.58
C LEU A 90 4.62 3.23 28.91
N PHE A 91 3.70 2.31 28.60
CA PHE A 91 2.27 2.57 28.69
C PHE A 91 1.51 1.39 29.30
N GLU A 92 0.73 1.64 30.36
CA GLU A 92 -0.10 0.62 31.03
C GLU A 92 -1.06 -0.09 30.07
N ARG A 93 -1.63 0.66 29.11
CA ARG A 93 -2.52 0.16 28.06
C ARG A 93 -1.85 -0.03 26.70
N GLY A 94 -0.51 0.03 26.65
CA GLY A 94 0.25 -0.07 25.41
C GLY A 94 -0.05 -1.32 24.57
N PRO A 95 -0.11 -2.53 25.18
CA PRO A 95 -0.40 -3.76 24.46
C PRO A 95 -1.78 -3.77 23.77
N GLU A 96 -2.78 -3.19 24.43
CA GLU A 96 -4.16 -3.16 23.95
C GLU A 96 -4.27 -2.28 22.70
N VAL A 97 -3.68 -1.09 22.74
CA VAL A 97 -3.68 -0.15 21.59
C VAL A 97 -2.88 -0.71 20.42
N LEU A 98 -1.72 -1.31 20.67
CA LEU A 98 -0.88 -1.88 19.61
C LEU A 98 -1.49 -3.13 18.95
N SER A 99 -2.44 -3.80 19.61
CA SER A 99 -3.15 -4.96 19.06
C SER A 99 -4.38 -4.61 18.21
N THR A 100 -4.80 -3.35 18.20
CA THR A 100 -5.99 -2.87 17.47
C THR A 100 -5.71 -2.37 16.05
N VAL A 101 -4.45 -2.42 15.60
CA VAL A 101 -3.99 -1.92 14.29
C VAL A 101 -3.82 -3.05 13.28
#